data_AF-A0A1F5JX53-F1
#
_entry.id   AF-A0A1F5JX53-F1
#
_cell.length_a   1.000
_cell.length_b   1.000
_cell.length_c   1.000
_cell.angle_alpha   90.00
_cell.angle_beta   90.00
_cell.angle_gamma   90.00
#
_symmetry.space_group_name_H-M   'P 1'
#
loop_
_entity.id
_entity.type
_entity.pdbx_description
1 polymer ?
#
loop_
_entity_poly.entity_id
_entity_poly.type
_entity_poly.pdbx_seq_one_letter_code
_entity_poly.pdbx_strand_id
1 'polypeptide(L)'
;MTKIIVVIFILLAAAGYFMLQNGVPDSFPVEISSTKISRNLAIENVKKLPEVQDYLKRVPNGKVEVDNELEGEYNVHVYEVKDGHTATFNWYRVSIKSGKVSSEFEIPTGTVSGKICYPSEVIPKGKLEVKRLLDDYTIDEDYPGSISGEKPTYSFQLEPGDYYIRYNVDGKIFGYSTTVCPTGNETTCADTKKRVPVMAVVKDGQELKNYDLCDYYYKDSNAPKF
;
A
#
# COMPACT_ATOMS: atom_id res chain seq x y z
N MET A 1 36.67 64.87 -9.37
CA MET A 1 36.65 63.59 -10.12
C MET A 1 37.80 62.65 -9.75
N THR A 2 39.00 63.17 -9.46
CA THR A 2 40.21 62.36 -9.20
C THR A 2 40.21 61.56 -7.90
N LYS A 3 39.49 62.00 -6.84
CA LYS A 3 39.47 61.30 -5.55
C LYS A 3 38.63 60.01 -5.53
N ILE A 4 37.62 59.89 -6.41
CA ILE A 4 36.74 58.71 -6.48
C ILE A 4 37.46 57.54 -7.17
N ILE A 5 38.28 57.82 -8.18
CA ILE A 5 39.02 56.81 -8.94
C ILE A 5 40.06 56.11 -8.05
N VAL A 6 40.72 56.85 -7.15
CA VAL A 6 41.74 56.29 -6.24
C VAL A 6 41.13 55.31 -5.23
N VAL A 7 39.92 55.59 -4.73
CA VAL A 7 39.23 54.71 -3.77
C VAL A 7 38.82 53.38 -4.42
N ILE A 8 38.38 53.41 -5.67
CA ILE A 8 38.01 52.20 -6.42
C ILE A 8 39.24 51.31 -6.67
N PHE A 9 40.38 51.89 -7.03
CA PHE A 9 41.61 51.12 -7.23
C PHE A 9 42.12 50.48 -5.93
N ILE A 10 42.00 51.15 -4.79
CA ILE A 10 42.40 50.60 -3.48
C ILE A 10 41.48 49.44 -3.08
N LEU A 11 40.17 49.54 -3.33
CA LEU A 11 39.22 48.46 -3.02
C LEU A 11 39.44 47.22 -3.90
N LEU A 12 39.74 47.41 -5.19
CA LEU A 12 40.06 46.29 -6.10
C LEU A 12 41.39 45.62 -5.75
N ALA A 13 42.40 46.40 -5.35
CA ALA A 13 43.66 45.86 -4.89
C ALA A 13 43.51 45.08 -3.57
N ALA A 14 42.69 45.57 -2.64
CA ALA A 14 42.39 44.88 -1.38
C ALA A 14 41.61 43.57 -1.62
N ALA A 15 40.60 43.58 -2.49
CA ALA A 15 39.84 42.37 -2.85
C ALA A 15 40.72 41.34 -3.57
N GLY A 16 41.61 41.78 -4.47
CA GLY A 16 42.58 40.91 -5.13
C GLY A 16 43.59 40.30 -4.16
N TYR A 17 44.11 41.09 -3.21
CA TYR A 17 45.01 40.59 -2.17
C TYR A 17 44.33 39.59 -1.23
N PHE A 18 43.05 39.83 -0.88
CA PHE A 18 42.26 38.93 -0.04
C PHE A 18 41.94 37.59 -0.73
N MET A 19 41.69 37.59 -2.04
CA MET A 19 41.51 36.38 -2.85
C MET A 19 42.82 35.58 -3.00
N LEU A 20 43.98 36.25 -3.03
CA LEU A 20 45.30 35.61 -3.13
C LEU A 20 45.74 34.92 -1.82
N GLN A 21 45.35 35.45 -0.65
CA GLN A 21 45.75 34.86 0.63
C GLN A 21 44.85 33.71 1.10
N ASN A 22 43.57 33.71 0.75
CA ASN A 22 42.61 32.73 1.28
C ASN A 22 42.42 31.49 0.41
N GLY A 23 43.10 31.42 -0.74
CA GLY A 23 42.86 30.39 -1.74
C GLY A 23 41.48 30.52 -2.38
N VAL A 24 41.37 30.12 -3.64
CA VAL A 24 40.04 29.87 -4.21
C VAL A 24 39.42 28.74 -3.38
N PRO A 25 38.19 28.86 -2.85
CA PRO A 25 37.56 27.73 -2.19
C PRO A 25 37.41 26.60 -3.21
N ASP A 26 38.25 25.57 -3.05
CA ASP A 26 38.17 24.30 -3.76
C ASP A 26 36.92 23.55 -3.29
N SER A 27 35.76 24.03 -3.72
CA SER A 27 34.54 23.24 -3.77
C SER A 27 33.49 24.02 -4.54
N PHE A 28 33.60 23.95 -5.86
CA PHE A 28 32.36 23.84 -6.62
C PHE A 28 31.61 22.61 -6.07
N PRO A 29 30.32 22.72 -5.74
CA PRO A 29 29.55 21.54 -5.41
C PRO A 29 29.69 20.58 -6.58
N VAL A 30 30.27 19.42 -6.30
CA VAL A 30 30.22 18.26 -7.19
C VAL A 30 28.75 18.17 -7.61
N GLU A 31 28.46 18.41 -8.89
CA GLU A 31 27.19 17.97 -9.47
C GLU A 31 27.08 16.51 -9.05
N ILE A 32 26.14 16.25 -8.14
CA ILE A 32 25.76 14.90 -7.77
C ILE A 32 25.37 14.29 -9.11
N SER A 33 26.29 13.52 -9.68
CA SER A 33 26.06 12.70 -10.86
C SER A 33 24.81 11.90 -10.52
N SER A 34 23.66 12.38 -11.00
CA SER A 34 22.36 11.83 -10.62
C SER A 34 22.39 10.45 -11.20
N THR A 35 22.64 9.46 -10.35
CA THR A 35 22.99 8.13 -10.80
C THR A 35 21.68 7.53 -11.29
N LYS A 36 21.48 7.63 -12.60
CA LYS A 36 20.38 7.02 -13.33
C LYS A 36 20.22 5.60 -12.81
N ILE A 37 19.04 5.29 -12.26
CA ILE A 37 18.75 3.93 -11.80
C ILE A 37 18.82 2.99 -13.00
N SER A 38 19.18 1.72 -12.76
CA SER A 38 19.24 0.74 -13.84
C SER A 38 17.85 0.26 -14.26
N ARG A 39 17.73 -0.28 -15.47
CA ARG A 39 16.51 -0.97 -15.94
C ARG A 39 16.06 -2.07 -14.98
N ASN A 40 17.01 -2.85 -14.47
CA ASN A 40 16.73 -3.90 -13.50
C ASN A 40 16.18 -3.33 -12.20
N LEU A 41 16.74 -2.23 -11.69
CA LEU A 41 16.22 -1.59 -10.48
C LEU A 41 14.79 -1.07 -10.69
N ALA A 42 14.46 -0.56 -11.88
CA ALA A 42 13.09 -0.15 -12.20
C ALA A 42 12.11 -1.34 -12.19
N ILE A 43 12.49 -2.47 -12.81
CA ILE A 43 11.72 -3.72 -12.78
C ILE A 43 11.51 -4.20 -11.34
N GLU A 44 12.57 -4.21 -10.54
CA GLU A 44 12.49 -4.66 -9.15
C GLU A 44 11.67 -3.72 -8.28
N ASN A 45 11.66 -2.40 -8.56
CA ASN A 45 10.76 -1.47 -7.88
C ASN A 45 9.29 -1.76 -8.22
N VAL A 46 8.97 -2.06 -9.49
CA VAL A 46 7.60 -2.40 -9.92
C VAL A 46 7.17 -3.76 -9.34
N LYS A 47 8.04 -4.77 -9.32
CA LYS A 47 7.74 -6.08 -8.70
C LYS A 47 7.49 -6.03 -7.19
N LYS A 48 7.86 -4.95 -6.50
CA LYS A 48 7.59 -4.76 -5.07
C LYS A 48 6.20 -4.18 -4.79
N LEU A 49 5.50 -3.70 -5.82
CA LEU A 49 4.14 -3.19 -5.66
C LEU A 49 3.19 -4.34 -5.31
N PRO A 50 2.33 -4.19 -4.28
CA PRO A 50 1.42 -5.26 -3.84
C PRO A 50 0.58 -5.84 -4.98
N GLU A 51 0.01 -4.97 -5.82
CA GLU A 51 -0.83 -5.38 -6.93
C GLU A 51 -0.07 -6.18 -8.00
N VAL A 52 1.22 -5.89 -8.21
CA VAL A 52 2.08 -6.61 -9.16
C VAL A 52 2.46 -7.97 -8.58
N GLN A 53 2.78 -8.04 -7.29
CA GLN A 53 3.03 -9.32 -6.62
C GLN A 53 1.79 -10.22 -6.70
N ASP A 54 0.62 -9.64 -6.50
CA ASP A 54 -0.65 -10.37 -6.53
C ASP A 54 -1.05 -10.80 -7.94
N TYR A 55 -0.74 -9.98 -8.95
CA TYR A 55 -0.82 -10.39 -10.34
C TYR A 55 0.11 -11.58 -10.64
N LEU A 56 1.39 -11.50 -10.29
CA LEU A 56 2.38 -12.54 -10.62
C LEU A 56 2.14 -13.87 -9.88
N LYS A 57 1.51 -13.84 -8.70
CA LYS A 57 1.06 -15.06 -8.00
C LYS A 57 -0.07 -15.76 -8.76
N ARG A 58 -1.02 -15.01 -9.30
CA ARG A 58 -2.21 -15.53 -10.03
C ARG A 58 -1.92 -15.88 -11.47
N VAL A 59 -0.94 -15.23 -12.07
CA VAL A 59 -0.54 -15.40 -13.46
C VAL A 59 0.94 -15.83 -13.48
N PRO A 60 1.23 -17.15 -13.34
CA PRO A 60 2.59 -17.65 -13.19
C PRO A 60 3.52 -17.34 -14.38
N ASN A 61 2.94 -17.10 -15.56
CA ASN A 61 3.66 -16.70 -16.78
C ASN A 61 3.70 -15.17 -16.97
N GLY A 62 3.28 -14.41 -15.97
CA GLY A 62 3.34 -12.96 -15.98
C GLY A 62 4.77 -12.46 -16.04
N LYS A 63 4.96 -11.35 -16.74
CA LYS A 63 6.25 -10.72 -17.03
C LYS A 63 6.26 -9.29 -16.55
N VAL A 64 7.44 -8.81 -16.19
CA VAL A 64 7.71 -7.41 -15.83
C VAL A 64 8.96 -6.98 -16.58
N GLU A 65 8.81 -6.10 -17.58
CA GLU A 65 9.90 -5.74 -18.50
C GLU A 65 9.89 -4.24 -18.76
N VAL A 66 11.07 -3.63 -18.97
CA VAL A 66 11.15 -2.25 -19.48
C VAL A 66 10.88 -2.32 -20.97
N ASP A 67 9.76 -1.73 -21.40
CA ASP A 67 9.39 -1.65 -22.81
C ASP A 67 10.14 -0.51 -23.50
N ASN A 68 10.13 0.68 -22.89
CA ASN A 68 10.82 1.85 -23.43
C ASN A 68 11.32 2.81 -22.34
N GLU A 69 12.08 3.82 -22.78
CA GLU A 69 12.58 4.92 -21.96
C GLU A 69 12.14 6.24 -22.61
N LEU A 70 11.39 7.06 -21.88
CA LEU A 70 10.83 8.32 -22.39
C LEU A 70 10.87 9.38 -21.28
N GLU A 71 11.26 10.61 -21.63
CA GLU A 71 11.16 11.78 -20.73
C GLU A 71 11.85 11.64 -19.36
N GLY A 72 12.92 10.85 -19.28
CA GLY A 72 13.64 10.63 -18.03
C GLY A 72 12.97 9.58 -17.12
N GLU A 73 12.12 8.73 -17.71
CA GLU A 73 11.42 7.64 -17.02
C GLU A 73 11.58 6.32 -17.80
N TYR A 74 11.56 5.21 -17.08
CA TYR A 74 11.34 3.89 -17.66
C TYR A 74 9.85 3.60 -17.73
N ASN A 75 9.38 3.16 -18.89
CA ASN A 75 8.06 2.57 -19.03
C ASN A 75 8.16 1.05 -18.83
N VAL A 76 7.64 0.56 -17.71
CA VAL A 76 7.69 -0.85 -17.32
C VAL A 76 6.33 -1.49 -17.60
N HIS A 77 6.32 -2.54 -18.41
CA HIS A 77 5.13 -3.32 -18.78
C HIS A 77 4.96 -4.50 -17.84
N VAL A 78 3.77 -4.65 -17.26
CA VAL A 78 3.37 -5.87 -16.55
C VAL A 78 2.29 -6.57 -17.35
N TYR A 79 2.54 -7.80 -17.79
CA TYR A 79 1.68 -8.49 -18.77
C TYR A 79 1.84 -10.01 -18.75
N GLU A 80 0.94 -10.71 -19.44
CA GLU A 80 1.10 -12.12 -19.79
C GLU A 80 1.03 -12.33 -21.30
N VAL A 81 1.62 -13.42 -21.76
CA VAL A 81 1.45 -13.91 -23.14
C VAL A 81 0.75 -15.26 -23.08
N LYS A 82 -0.44 -15.35 -23.68
CA LYS A 82 -1.23 -16.57 -23.75
C LYS A 82 -1.73 -16.76 -25.17
N ASP A 83 -1.47 -17.94 -25.74
CA ASP A 83 -1.89 -18.31 -27.10
C ASP A 83 -1.50 -17.28 -28.18
N GLY A 84 -0.31 -16.67 -28.05
CA GLY A 84 0.20 -15.65 -28.97
C GLY A 84 -0.39 -14.25 -28.77
N HIS A 85 -1.27 -14.06 -27.78
CA HIS A 85 -1.84 -12.77 -27.40
C HIS A 85 -1.17 -12.20 -26.15
N THR A 86 -0.91 -10.90 -26.15
CA THR A 86 -0.42 -10.15 -24.98
C THR A 86 -1.59 -9.50 -24.26
N ALA A 87 -1.78 -9.84 -22.99
CA ALA A 87 -2.73 -9.18 -22.10
C ALA A 87 -1.98 -8.32 -21.08
N THR A 88 -2.14 -7.00 -21.21
CA THR A 88 -1.53 -6.04 -20.29
C THR A 88 -2.29 -6.01 -18.97
N PHE A 89 -1.58 -6.20 -17.86
CA PHE A 89 -2.10 -5.88 -16.54
C PHE A 89 -2.04 -4.37 -16.28
N ASN A 90 -0.85 -3.78 -16.41
CA ASN A 90 -0.65 -2.34 -16.27
C ASN A 90 0.67 -1.89 -16.93
N TRP A 91 0.80 -0.57 -17.07
CA TRP A 91 2.05 0.11 -17.36
C TRP A 91 2.46 0.95 -16.16
N TYR A 92 3.76 0.99 -15.86
CA TYR A 92 4.31 1.77 -14.76
C TYR A 92 5.41 2.69 -15.27
N ARG A 93 5.32 3.96 -14.90
CA ARG A 93 6.38 4.95 -15.10
C ARG A 93 7.30 4.92 -13.88
N VAL A 94 8.60 4.76 -14.13
CA VAL A 94 9.61 4.78 -13.07
C VAL A 94 10.62 5.89 -13.35
N SER A 95 10.68 6.88 -12.46
CA SER A 95 11.63 7.99 -12.59
C SER A 95 13.06 7.47 -12.59
N ILE A 96 13.83 7.81 -13.63
CA ILE A 96 15.23 7.39 -13.76
C ILE A 96 16.10 8.00 -12.65
N LYS A 97 15.74 9.18 -12.15
CA LYS A 97 16.50 9.89 -11.12
C LYS A 97 16.19 9.39 -9.71
N SER A 98 14.93 9.13 -9.41
CA SER A 98 14.49 8.84 -8.03
C SER A 98 14.05 7.40 -7.81
N GLY A 99 13.75 6.65 -8.87
CA GLY A 99 13.12 5.33 -8.78
C GLY A 99 11.66 5.36 -8.30
N LYS A 100 11.05 6.55 -8.15
CA LYS A 100 9.64 6.69 -7.85
C LYS A 100 8.81 6.04 -8.95
N VAL A 101 7.84 5.23 -8.55
CA VAL A 101 6.93 4.51 -9.44
C VAL A 101 5.56 5.20 -9.46
N SER A 102 4.94 5.29 -10.62
CA SER A 102 3.52 5.66 -10.79
C SER A 102 2.88 4.74 -11.83
N SER A 103 1.62 4.36 -11.62
CA SER A 103 0.86 3.56 -12.58
C SER A 103 0.26 4.45 -13.67
N GLU A 104 0.14 3.90 -14.88
CA GLU A 104 -0.59 4.55 -15.99
C GLU A 104 -2.10 4.37 -15.81
N PHE A 105 -2.53 3.20 -15.31
CA PHE A 105 -3.91 2.93 -14.93
C PHE A 105 -4.02 2.77 -13.43
N GLU A 106 -4.93 3.52 -12.81
CA GLU A 106 -5.31 3.23 -11.42
C GLU A 106 -6.11 1.94 -11.37
N ILE A 107 -5.80 1.11 -10.38
CA ILE A 107 -6.61 -0.08 -10.11
C ILE A 107 -7.87 0.42 -9.42
N PRO A 108 -9.06 0.15 -9.99
CA PRO A 108 -10.31 0.53 -9.35
C PRO A 108 -10.38 -0.13 -7.98
N THR A 109 -10.78 0.63 -6.96
CA THR A 109 -10.92 0.11 -5.60
C THR A 109 -12.21 0.61 -4.96
N GLY A 110 -12.76 -0.20 -4.07
CA GLY A 110 -13.75 0.21 -3.09
C GLY A 110 -13.17 0.15 -1.68
N THR A 111 -13.83 0.80 -0.74
CA THR A 111 -13.42 0.82 0.67
C THR A 111 -14.39 -0.02 1.50
N VAL A 112 -13.87 -0.94 2.33
CA VAL A 112 -14.65 -1.65 3.34
C VAL A 112 -14.18 -1.23 4.73
N SER A 113 -15.11 -0.81 5.58
CA SER A 113 -14.80 -0.31 6.92
C SER A 113 -15.82 -0.75 7.96
N GLY A 114 -15.35 -0.86 9.19
CA GLY A 114 -16.18 -1.21 10.34
C GLY A 114 -15.39 -1.18 11.63
N LYS A 115 -15.98 -1.73 12.69
CA LYS A 115 -15.35 -1.84 14.01
C LYS A 115 -15.16 -3.29 14.43
N ILE A 116 -14.27 -3.49 15.40
CA ILE A 116 -14.10 -4.77 16.08
C ILE A 116 -14.93 -4.74 17.37
N CYS A 117 -16.00 -5.53 17.46
CA CYS A 117 -16.78 -5.67 18.70
C CYS A 117 -16.21 -6.78 19.60
N TYR A 118 -14.95 -6.64 20.01
CA TYR A 118 -14.36 -7.66 20.87
C TYR A 118 -15.14 -7.77 22.20
N PRO A 119 -15.34 -8.97 22.78
CA PRO A 119 -16.13 -9.17 24.02
C PRO A 119 -15.59 -8.50 25.29
N SER A 120 -14.49 -7.77 25.19
CA SER A 120 -13.78 -7.11 26.28
C SER A 120 -13.45 -5.67 25.87
N GLU A 121 -13.31 -4.77 26.84
CA GLU A 121 -12.86 -3.39 26.61
C GLU A 121 -11.43 -3.33 26.06
N VAL A 122 -10.60 -4.30 26.43
CA VAL A 122 -9.28 -4.48 25.84
C VAL A 122 -9.43 -5.35 24.59
N ILE A 123 -9.05 -4.78 23.43
CA ILE A 123 -8.91 -5.50 22.17
C ILE A 123 -7.46 -5.97 22.07
N PRO A 124 -7.20 -7.28 21.98
CA PRO A 124 -5.84 -7.80 21.88
C PRO A 124 -5.15 -7.36 20.58
N LYS A 125 -3.85 -7.62 20.46
CA LYS A 125 -3.18 -7.61 19.15
C LYS A 125 -3.67 -8.80 18.34
N GLY A 126 -3.73 -8.65 17.03
CA GLY A 126 -4.14 -9.72 16.13
C GLY A 126 -3.89 -9.35 14.68
N LYS A 127 -4.62 -10.00 13.78
CA LYS A 127 -4.60 -9.71 12.35
C LYS A 127 -6.01 -9.51 11.84
N LEU A 128 -6.19 -8.58 10.92
CA LEU A 128 -7.37 -8.54 10.08
C LEU A 128 -7.05 -9.31 8.80
N GLU A 129 -7.84 -10.32 8.50
CA GLU A 129 -7.64 -11.21 7.37
C GLU A 129 -8.81 -11.03 6.40
N VAL A 130 -8.49 -10.72 5.15
CA VAL A 130 -9.44 -10.47 4.06
C VAL A 130 -9.23 -11.54 3.01
N LYS A 131 -10.23 -12.37 2.81
CA LYS A 131 -10.20 -13.46 1.84
C LYS A 131 -11.13 -13.18 0.68
N ARG A 132 -10.58 -13.15 -0.54
CA ARG A 132 -11.32 -13.05 -1.78
C ARG A 132 -11.93 -14.41 -2.14
N LEU A 133 -13.21 -14.44 -2.47
CA LEU A 133 -13.94 -15.69 -2.70
C LEU A 133 -13.73 -16.29 -4.10
N LEU A 134 -13.24 -15.49 -5.05
CA LEU A 134 -12.99 -15.95 -6.42
C LEU A 134 -11.84 -16.96 -6.51
N ASP A 135 -10.77 -16.73 -5.74
CA ASP A 135 -9.48 -17.43 -5.85
C ASP A 135 -8.85 -17.79 -4.50
N ASP A 136 -9.61 -17.66 -3.40
CA ASP A 136 -9.16 -17.88 -2.01
C ASP A 136 -7.93 -17.03 -1.61
N TYR A 137 -7.61 -15.98 -2.37
CA TYR A 137 -6.50 -15.09 -2.06
C TYR A 137 -6.76 -14.35 -0.75
N THR A 138 -5.78 -14.37 0.16
CA THR A 138 -5.89 -13.78 1.49
C THR A 138 -4.87 -12.67 1.68
N ILE A 139 -5.35 -11.52 2.16
CA ILE A 139 -4.55 -10.36 2.59
C ILE A 139 -4.66 -10.29 4.11
N ASP A 140 -3.54 -10.15 4.81
CA ASP A 140 -3.51 -10.01 6.26
C ASP A 140 -2.83 -8.70 6.65
N GLU A 141 -3.45 -7.95 7.56
CA GLU A 141 -2.88 -6.75 8.16
C GLU A 141 -2.76 -6.89 9.67
N ASP A 142 -1.60 -6.54 10.24
CA ASP A 142 -1.40 -6.52 11.69
C ASP A 142 -2.29 -5.46 12.34
N TYR A 143 -3.08 -5.89 13.32
CA TYR A 143 -3.94 -5.01 14.10
C TYR A 143 -3.35 -4.81 15.51
N PRO A 144 -3.02 -3.58 15.91
CA PRO A 144 -2.28 -3.31 17.15
C PRO A 144 -3.09 -3.52 18.43
N GLY A 145 -4.40 -3.73 18.31
CA GLY A 145 -5.31 -3.81 19.46
C GLY A 145 -5.59 -2.45 20.09
N SER A 146 -6.19 -2.47 21.27
CA SER A 146 -6.49 -1.28 22.08
C SER A 146 -6.61 -1.66 23.56
N ILE A 147 -6.00 -0.85 24.42
CA ILE A 147 -6.06 -1.01 25.88
C ILE A 147 -6.92 0.06 26.58
N SER A 148 -7.36 1.08 25.85
CA SER A 148 -8.03 2.27 26.40
C SER A 148 -9.56 2.22 26.31
N GLY A 149 -10.15 1.10 25.89
CA GLY A 149 -11.59 0.98 25.64
C GLY A 149 -12.07 1.71 24.37
N GLU A 150 -11.23 2.54 23.75
CA GLU A 150 -11.44 3.00 22.38
C GLU A 150 -11.48 1.78 21.48
N LYS A 151 -12.53 1.66 20.66
CA LYS A 151 -12.71 0.57 19.71
C LYS A 151 -12.19 1.04 18.36
N PRO A 152 -10.92 0.72 17.97
CA PRO A 152 -10.43 1.16 16.69
C PRO A 152 -11.33 0.63 15.58
N THR A 153 -11.58 1.51 14.62
CA THR A 153 -12.16 1.13 13.35
C THR A 153 -11.05 0.58 12.47
N TYR A 154 -11.43 -0.24 11.51
CA TYR A 154 -10.53 -0.65 10.44
C TYR A 154 -11.08 -0.19 9.09
N SER A 155 -10.20 -0.13 8.10
CA SER A 155 -10.56 0.24 6.74
C SER A 155 -9.61 -0.44 5.76
N PHE A 156 -10.17 -1.12 4.76
CA PHE A 156 -9.44 -1.73 3.65
C PHE A 156 -9.81 -1.05 2.35
N GLN A 157 -8.82 -0.79 1.49
CA GLN A 157 -9.06 -0.55 0.07
C GLN A 157 -8.87 -1.86 -0.67
N LEU A 158 -9.92 -2.31 -1.36
CA LEU A 158 -9.97 -3.61 -2.03
C LEU A 158 -10.39 -3.42 -3.48
N GLU A 159 -9.85 -4.25 -4.36
CA GLU A 159 -10.36 -4.40 -5.73
C GLU A 159 -11.86 -4.79 -5.72
N PRO A 160 -12.62 -4.51 -6.79
CA PRO A 160 -13.96 -5.02 -6.94
C PRO A 160 -14.00 -6.56 -6.84
N GLY A 161 -14.91 -7.07 -6.03
CA GLY A 161 -15.03 -8.50 -5.77
C GLY A 161 -15.83 -8.84 -4.53
N ASP A 162 -15.92 -10.14 -4.25
CA ASP A 162 -16.61 -10.68 -3.10
C ASP A 162 -15.60 -11.18 -2.07
N TYR A 163 -15.75 -10.74 -0.82
CA TYR A 163 -14.79 -11.01 0.25
C TYR A 163 -15.47 -11.49 1.54
N TYR A 164 -14.73 -12.30 2.29
CA TYR A 164 -14.93 -12.44 3.74
C TYR A 164 -13.82 -11.74 4.48
N ILE A 165 -14.18 -11.08 5.57
CA ILE A 165 -13.24 -10.40 6.47
C ILE A 165 -13.42 -10.98 7.86
N ARG A 166 -12.31 -11.28 8.53
CA ARG A 166 -12.30 -11.69 9.94
C ARG A 166 -11.16 -11.03 10.70
N TYR A 167 -11.33 -10.96 12.01
CA TYR A 167 -10.27 -10.59 12.93
C TYR A 167 -9.74 -11.87 13.59
N ASN A 168 -8.43 -12.13 13.53
CA ASN A 168 -7.76 -13.32 14.04
C ASN A 168 -6.83 -12.94 15.21
N VAL A 169 -7.08 -13.50 16.39
CA VAL A 169 -6.20 -13.39 17.56
C VAL A 169 -5.48 -14.72 17.75
N ASP A 170 -4.18 -14.73 17.41
CA ASP A 170 -3.25 -15.84 17.59
C ASP A 170 -3.75 -17.21 17.09
N GLY A 171 -4.60 -17.23 16.05
CA GLY A 171 -5.18 -18.44 15.47
C GLY A 171 -6.22 -19.14 16.36
N LYS A 172 -6.67 -18.49 17.43
CA LYS A 172 -7.53 -19.10 18.47
C LYS A 172 -8.90 -18.45 18.56
N ILE A 173 -8.96 -17.13 18.44
CA ILE A 173 -10.21 -16.38 18.53
C ILE A 173 -10.41 -15.66 17.22
N PHE A 174 -11.58 -15.84 16.62
CA PHE A 174 -11.93 -15.16 15.38
C PHE A 174 -13.21 -14.36 15.54
N GLY A 175 -13.17 -13.11 15.08
CA GLY A 175 -14.34 -12.24 15.00
C GLY A 175 -14.83 -12.16 13.56
N TYR A 176 -16.10 -12.46 13.33
CA TYR A 176 -16.73 -12.38 12.02
C TYR A 176 -17.84 -11.33 11.98
N SER A 177 -18.13 -10.85 10.78
CA SER A 177 -19.43 -10.20 10.50
C SER A 177 -20.44 -11.30 10.14
N THR A 178 -21.52 -11.44 10.89
CA THR A 178 -22.57 -12.43 10.61
C THR A 178 -23.95 -11.77 10.69
N THR A 179 -24.93 -12.37 10.03
CA THR A 179 -26.32 -11.89 10.08
C THR A 179 -27.03 -12.20 11.41
N VAL A 180 -26.46 -13.09 12.22
CA VAL A 180 -27.09 -13.61 13.46
C VAL A 180 -26.62 -12.86 14.70
N CYS A 181 -25.39 -12.36 14.69
CA CYS A 181 -24.79 -11.62 15.81
C CYS A 181 -24.03 -10.39 15.29
N PRO A 182 -24.71 -9.46 14.59
CA PRO A 182 -24.05 -8.34 13.91
C PRO A 182 -23.41 -7.33 14.87
N THR A 183 -23.91 -7.20 16.11
CA THR A 183 -23.33 -6.26 17.09
C THR A 183 -22.63 -6.95 18.27
N GLY A 184 -22.78 -8.26 18.42
CA GLY A 184 -22.19 -9.01 19.54
C GLY A 184 -23.06 -9.06 20.80
N ASN A 185 -24.21 -8.38 20.80
CA ASN A 185 -25.07 -8.21 21.99
C ASN A 185 -26.48 -8.79 21.80
N GLU A 186 -26.78 -9.36 20.64
CA GLU A 186 -28.08 -9.95 20.37
C GLU A 186 -28.27 -11.24 21.17
N THR A 187 -29.50 -11.54 21.59
CA THR A 187 -29.82 -12.82 22.23
C THR A 187 -29.58 -14.00 21.29
N THR A 188 -29.65 -13.77 19.98
CA THR A 188 -29.31 -14.72 18.92
C THR A 188 -27.82 -15.05 18.85
N CYS A 189 -26.94 -14.28 19.51
CA CYS A 189 -25.53 -14.63 19.62
C CYS A 189 -25.32 -15.96 20.33
N ALA A 190 -26.25 -16.41 21.19
CA ALA A 190 -26.20 -17.74 21.82
C ALA A 190 -26.83 -18.87 20.97
N ASP A 191 -27.33 -18.59 19.76
CA ASP A 191 -27.95 -19.60 18.89
C ASP A 191 -26.91 -20.67 18.47
N THR A 192 -27.36 -21.93 18.44
CA THR A 192 -26.56 -23.09 18.02
C THR A 192 -26.62 -23.36 16.52
N LYS A 193 -27.45 -22.60 15.78
CA LYS A 193 -27.48 -22.66 14.31
C LYS A 193 -26.12 -22.31 13.69
N LYS A 194 -25.92 -22.82 12.48
CA LYS A 194 -24.76 -22.54 11.65
C LYS A 194 -24.61 -21.04 11.42
N ARG A 195 -23.43 -20.51 11.69
CA ARG A 195 -23.08 -19.12 11.39
C ARG A 195 -22.66 -18.98 9.94
N VAL A 196 -23.18 -17.94 9.29
CA VAL A 196 -22.85 -17.60 7.91
C VAL A 196 -22.21 -16.21 7.94
N PRO A 197 -20.97 -16.05 7.46
CA PRO A 197 -20.36 -14.74 7.37
C PRO A 197 -21.13 -13.90 6.34
N VAL A 198 -21.30 -12.62 6.65
CA VAL A 198 -21.76 -11.63 5.68
C VAL A 198 -20.69 -11.50 4.61
N MET A 199 -21.09 -11.36 3.35
CA MET A 199 -20.17 -11.15 2.24
C MET A 199 -19.97 -9.66 2.02
N ALA A 200 -18.72 -9.21 1.98
CA ALA A 200 -18.38 -7.86 1.55
C ALA A 200 -18.33 -7.83 0.02
N VAL A 201 -19.37 -7.29 -0.60
CA VAL A 201 -19.42 -7.05 -2.04
C VAL A 201 -18.84 -5.67 -2.33
N VAL A 202 -17.62 -5.64 -2.86
CA VAL A 202 -16.86 -4.43 -3.17
C VAL A 202 -17.04 -4.07 -4.64
N LYS A 203 -17.30 -2.80 -4.92
CA LYS A 203 -17.37 -2.23 -6.27
C LYS A 203 -16.46 -1.02 -6.36
N ASP A 204 -16.10 -0.66 -7.59
CA ASP A 204 -15.28 0.51 -7.87
C ASP A 204 -15.90 1.79 -7.29
N GLY A 205 -15.10 2.55 -6.53
CA GLY A 205 -15.50 3.77 -5.83
C GLY A 205 -16.52 3.58 -4.70
N GLN A 206 -16.95 2.35 -4.39
CA GLN A 206 -17.96 2.10 -3.36
C GLN A 206 -17.36 2.17 -1.96
N GLU A 207 -18.04 2.83 -1.03
CA GLU A 207 -17.77 2.72 0.40
C GLU A 207 -18.78 1.78 1.07
N LEU A 208 -18.32 0.61 1.51
CA LEU A 208 -19.05 -0.31 2.37
C LEU A 208 -18.70 -0.02 3.84
N LYS A 209 -19.66 0.55 4.57
CA LYS A 209 -19.50 0.93 5.99
C LYS A 209 -20.25 -0.02 6.91
N ASN A 210 -19.92 0.01 8.19
CA ASN A 210 -20.53 -0.80 9.25
C ASN A 210 -20.40 -2.31 9.01
N TYR A 211 -19.32 -2.72 8.34
CA TYR A 211 -18.95 -4.13 8.27
C TYR A 211 -18.28 -4.50 9.58
N ASP A 212 -19.08 -4.72 10.63
CA ASP A 212 -18.53 -4.90 11.97
C ASP A 212 -18.21 -6.38 12.26
N LEU A 213 -17.08 -6.62 12.94
CA LEU A 213 -16.56 -7.95 13.29
C LEU A 213 -16.88 -8.25 14.76
N CYS A 214 -18.05 -8.85 15.00
CA CYS A 214 -18.69 -8.90 16.32
C CYS A 214 -19.14 -10.29 16.75
N ASP A 215 -19.21 -11.27 15.85
CA ASP A 215 -19.57 -12.63 16.20
C ASP A 215 -18.34 -13.43 16.64
N TYR A 216 -18.20 -13.58 17.97
CA TYR A 216 -17.20 -14.42 18.65
C TYR A 216 -17.83 -15.60 19.41
N TYR A 217 -19.17 -15.71 19.41
CA TYR A 217 -19.93 -16.54 20.35
C TYR A 217 -20.36 -17.89 19.77
N TYR A 218 -19.68 -18.34 18.72
CA TYR A 218 -19.94 -19.63 18.07
C TYR A 218 -19.09 -20.75 18.69
N LYS A 219 -19.51 -21.99 18.46
CA LYS A 219 -18.81 -23.22 18.78
C LYS A 219 -18.15 -23.77 17.51
N ASP A 220 -17.18 -24.66 17.66
CA ASP A 220 -16.51 -25.31 16.51
C ASP A 220 -17.52 -25.97 15.54
N SER A 221 -18.60 -26.55 16.07
CA SER A 221 -19.63 -27.21 15.26
C SER A 221 -20.47 -26.26 14.39
N ASN A 222 -20.52 -24.96 14.72
CA ASN A 222 -21.33 -23.97 14.01
C ASN A 222 -20.55 -22.73 13.57
N ALA A 223 -19.22 -22.75 13.68
CA ALA A 223 -18.33 -21.66 13.30
C ALA A 223 -18.53 -21.22 11.84
N PRO A 224 -18.41 -19.90 11.56
CA PRO A 224 -18.32 -19.41 10.18
C PRO A 224 -17.18 -20.11 9.43
N LYS A 225 -17.42 -20.44 8.16
CA LYS A 225 -16.36 -20.90 7.27
C LYS A 225 -15.69 -19.70 6.62
N PHE A 226 -14.37 -19.61 6.76
CA PHE A 226 -13.52 -18.62 6.12
C PHE A 226 -12.89 -19.23 4.86
#